data_AF-A0A6N2LZC9-F1
#
_entry.id   AF-A0A6N2LZC9-F1
#
_cell.length_a   1.000
_cell.length_b   1.000
_cell.length_c   1.000
_cell.angle_alpha   90.00
_cell.angle_beta   90.00
_cell.angle_gamma   90.00
#
_symmetry.space_group_name_H-M   'P 1'
#
loop_
_entity.id
_entity.type
_entity.pdbx_description
1 polymer ?
#
loop_
_entity_poly.entity_id
_entity_poly.type
_entity_poly.pdbx_seq_one_letter_code
_entity_poly.pdbx_strand_id
1 'polypeptide(L)'
;MVKDTDDEGEHKKLKEEVKRELMDNINVFGKFKNSQGTFSDSLANDTRGILSLYEATHLRVHGDEILEEALVFTTSRLEFLATHSSSQLRDKINHALKQPLRKGIPRLEARHYFSIYQEDPSCSEVLLNFAKLDFNILQKHHQKELSDITKWWKELDFAKKLSFARDRVVECYFWILAVYFEREYALTRRMLTKVTKTTL
;
A
#
# COMPACT_ATOMS: atom_id res chain seq x y z
N MET A 1 -41.75 -0.45 29.26
CA MET A 1 -40.72 -1.49 29.08
C MET A 1 -41.13 -2.37 27.91
N VAL A 2 -40.15 -2.83 27.13
CA VAL A 2 -40.26 -3.67 25.92
C VAL A 2 -40.37 -2.87 24.60
N LYS A 3 -39.20 -2.54 24.03
CA LYS A 3 -38.96 -2.38 22.58
C LYS A 3 -37.44 -2.24 22.28
N ASP A 4 -36.62 -3.18 22.75
CA ASP A 4 -35.17 -3.18 22.44
C ASP A 4 -34.63 -4.57 22.01
N THR A 5 -35.47 -5.60 21.93
CA THR A 5 -35.03 -6.98 21.66
C THR A 5 -35.04 -7.39 20.18
N ASP A 6 -35.65 -6.62 19.29
CA ASP A 6 -35.72 -6.94 17.85
C ASP A 6 -34.49 -6.43 17.07
N ASP A 7 -33.96 -5.26 17.45
CA ASP A 7 -32.83 -4.60 16.77
C ASP A 7 -31.47 -5.32 17.02
N GLU A 8 -31.28 -5.87 18.23
CA GLU A 8 -30.11 -6.71 18.55
C GLU A 8 -30.12 -8.04 17.76
N GLY A 9 -31.31 -8.60 17.50
CA GLY A 9 -31.49 -9.82 16.73
C GLY A 9 -31.14 -9.65 15.26
N GLU A 10 -31.60 -8.55 14.64
CA GLU A 10 -31.26 -8.19 13.27
C GLU A 10 -29.77 -7.85 13.11
N HIS A 11 -29.19 -7.09 14.05
CA HIS A 11 -27.76 -6.77 14.01
C HIS A 11 -26.88 -8.03 14.09
N LYS A 12 -27.24 -9.00 14.95
CA LYS A 12 -26.51 -10.28 15.06
C LYS A 12 -26.64 -11.11 13.79
N LYS A 13 -27.83 -11.13 13.17
CA LYS A 13 -28.08 -11.84 11.92
C LYS A 13 -27.28 -11.24 10.76
N LEU A 14 -27.25 -9.91 10.64
CA LEU A 14 -26.44 -9.18 9.65
C LEU A 14 -24.94 -9.45 9.83
N LYS A 15 -24.44 -9.49 11.08
CA LYS A 15 -23.03 -9.84 11.36
C LYS A 15 -22.69 -11.26 10.89
N GLU A 16 -23.57 -12.24 11.15
CA GLU A 16 -23.35 -13.63 10.72
C GLU A 16 -23.53 -13.84 9.21
N GLU A 17 -24.33 -13.01 8.54
CA GLU A 17 -24.49 -13.02 7.09
C GLU A 17 -23.27 -12.41 6.39
N VAL A 18 -22.82 -11.23 6.83
CA VAL A 18 -21.57 -10.60 6.36
C VAL A 18 -20.36 -11.51 6.63
N LYS A 19 -20.32 -12.18 7.79
CA LYS A 19 -19.26 -13.13 8.13
C LYS A 19 -19.27 -14.36 7.21
N ARG A 20 -20.44 -14.87 6.83
CA ARG A 20 -20.57 -15.98 5.87
C ARG A 20 -20.12 -15.57 4.47
N GLU A 21 -20.54 -14.40 3.99
CA GLU A 21 -20.09 -13.88 2.70
C GLU A 21 -18.58 -13.66 2.65
N LEU A 22 -17.98 -13.15 3.74
CA LEU A 22 -16.52 -13.00 3.87
C LEU A 22 -15.82 -14.38 3.90
N MET A 23 -16.33 -15.35 4.65
CA MET A 23 -15.78 -16.72 4.67
C MET A 23 -15.85 -17.40 3.30
N ASP A 24 -16.97 -17.28 2.61
CA ASP A 24 -17.13 -17.86 1.27
C ASP A 24 -16.16 -17.23 0.26
N ASN A 25 -15.86 -15.93 0.43
CA ASN A 25 -14.87 -15.22 -0.39
C ASN A 25 -13.43 -15.70 -0.10
N ILE A 26 -13.07 -15.91 1.17
CA ILE A 26 -11.72 -16.35 1.55
C ILE A 26 -11.47 -17.84 1.21
N ASN A 27 -12.52 -18.67 1.21
CA ASN A 27 -12.45 -20.06 0.77
C ASN A 27 -12.07 -20.22 -0.72
N VAL A 28 -12.05 -19.15 -1.52
CA VAL A 28 -11.52 -19.17 -2.89
C VAL A 28 -10.08 -19.65 -2.96
N PHE A 29 -9.29 -19.45 -1.89
CA PHE A 29 -7.90 -19.92 -1.83
C PHE A 29 -7.78 -21.40 -1.47
N GLY A 30 -8.85 -22.03 -0.98
CA GLY A 30 -8.87 -23.45 -0.62
C GLY A 30 -8.56 -24.37 -1.81
N LYS A 31 -8.91 -23.95 -3.03
CA LYS A 31 -8.61 -24.68 -4.27
C LYS A 31 -7.11 -24.82 -4.57
N PHE A 32 -6.27 -24.03 -3.90
CA PHE A 32 -4.81 -24.07 -4.03
C PHE A 32 -4.15 -25.00 -3.00
N LYS A 33 -4.93 -25.59 -2.09
CA LYS A 33 -4.47 -26.60 -1.15
C LYS A 33 -4.53 -28.01 -1.77
N ASN A 34 -3.59 -28.85 -1.38
CA ASN A 34 -3.56 -30.27 -1.74
C ASN A 34 -4.48 -31.09 -0.81
N SER A 35 -4.54 -32.40 -1.03
CA SER A 35 -5.35 -33.32 -0.21
C SER A 35 -4.92 -33.40 1.26
N GLN A 36 -3.73 -32.93 1.61
CA GLN A 36 -3.23 -32.85 2.99
C GLN A 36 -3.60 -31.52 3.67
N GLY A 37 -4.31 -30.63 2.98
CA GLY A 37 -4.72 -29.33 3.51
C GLY A 37 -3.62 -28.27 3.51
N THR A 38 -2.47 -28.52 2.90
CA THR A 38 -1.36 -27.55 2.75
C THR A 38 -1.34 -26.97 1.34
N PHE A 39 -0.76 -25.76 1.17
CA PHE A 39 -0.59 -25.17 -0.17
C PHE A 39 0.24 -26.08 -1.07
N SER A 40 -0.26 -26.32 -2.28
CA SER A 40 0.34 -27.29 -3.20
C SER A 40 1.69 -26.82 -3.74
N ASP A 41 2.70 -27.70 -3.69
CA ASP A 41 3.99 -27.49 -4.35
C ASP A 41 3.87 -27.34 -5.87
N SER A 42 2.74 -27.71 -6.48
CA SER A 42 2.51 -27.42 -7.90
C SER A 42 2.47 -25.91 -8.20
N LEU A 43 2.11 -25.07 -7.22
CA LEU A 43 2.17 -23.61 -7.31
C LEU A 43 3.61 -23.08 -7.28
N ALA A 44 4.56 -23.90 -6.83
CA ALA A 44 5.94 -23.51 -6.60
C ALA A 44 6.63 -23.02 -7.88
N ASN A 45 6.17 -23.44 -9.05
CA ASN A 45 6.73 -23.07 -10.36
C ASN A 45 6.11 -21.80 -10.96
N ASP A 46 5.00 -21.31 -10.42
CA ASP A 46 4.35 -20.07 -10.88
C ASP A 46 4.77 -18.88 -10.00
N THR A 47 5.94 -18.31 -10.29
CA THR A 47 6.47 -17.15 -9.55
C THR A 47 5.50 -15.97 -9.54
N ARG A 48 4.76 -15.74 -10.64
CA ARG A 48 3.80 -14.62 -10.74
C ARG A 48 2.59 -14.88 -9.84
N GLY A 49 2.07 -16.10 -9.84
CA GLY A 49 0.99 -16.53 -8.95
C GLY A 49 1.39 -16.42 -7.48
N ILE A 50 2.62 -16.85 -7.13
CA ILE A 50 3.14 -16.74 -5.76
C ILE A 50 3.27 -15.28 -5.31
N LEU A 51 3.84 -14.40 -6.15
CA LEU A 51 3.92 -12.97 -5.85
C LEU A 51 2.52 -12.35 -5.67
N SER A 52 1.57 -12.73 -6.52
CA SER A 52 0.20 -12.21 -6.44
C SER A 52 -0.50 -12.67 -5.16
N LEU A 53 -0.32 -13.94 -4.78
CA LEU A 53 -0.86 -14.50 -3.54
C LEU A 53 -0.20 -13.84 -2.32
N TYR A 54 1.12 -13.67 -2.34
CA TYR A 54 1.86 -12.97 -1.28
C TYR A 54 1.28 -11.57 -1.02
N GLU A 55 1.10 -10.78 -2.07
CA GLU A 55 0.54 -9.43 -1.94
C GLU A 55 -0.91 -9.45 -1.42
N ALA A 56 -1.72 -10.41 -1.87
CA ALA A 56 -3.07 -10.59 -1.37
C ALA A 56 -3.10 -10.95 0.13
N THR A 57 -2.12 -11.69 0.65
CA THR A 57 -2.08 -12.05 2.08
C THR A 57 -1.90 -10.86 3.02
N HIS A 58 -1.45 -9.70 2.51
CA HIS A 58 -1.35 -8.46 3.30
C HIS A 58 -2.69 -7.72 3.41
N LEU A 59 -3.76 -8.21 2.77
CA LEU A 59 -5.14 -7.75 2.96
C LEU A 59 -5.90 -8.56 4.03
N ARG A 60 -5.27 -9.61 4.60
CA ARG A 60 -5.92 -10.48 5.58
C ARG A 60 -6.43 -9.70 6.80
N VAL A 61 -7.53 -10.19 7.38
CA VAL A 61 -8.06 -9.74 8.67
C VAL A 61 -7.91 -10.84 9.72
N HIS A 62 -8.28 -10.54 10.96
CA HIS A 62 -8.22 -11.52 12.04
C HIS A 62 -9.17 -12.69 11.78
N GLY A 63 -8.64 -13.92 11.84
CA GLY A 63 -9.41 -15.15 11.61
C GLY A 63 -9.26 -15.73 10.20
N ASP A 64 -8.50 -15.09 9.32
CA ASP A 64 -8.23 -15.58 7.96
C ASP A 64 -7.09 -16.62 7.97
N GLU A 65 -7.32 -17.78 8.60
CA GLU A 65 -6.31 -18.83 8.80
C GLU A 65 -5.63 -19.25 7.48
N ILE A 66 -6.41 -19.36 6.39
CA ILE A 66 -5.87 -19.73 5.07
C ILE A 66 -4.91 -18.68 4.50
N LEU A 67 -5.14 -17.38 4.74
CA LEU A 67 -4.24 -16.32 4.28
C LEU A 67 -3.01 -16.20 5.19
N GLU A 68 -3.14 -16.60 6.45
CA GLU A 68 -2.03 -16.68 7.38
C GLU A 68 -1.06 -17.81 7.00
N GLU A 69 -1.59 -18.99 6.69
CA GLU A 69 -0.83 -20.09 6.08
C GLU A 69 -0.23 -19.70 4.73
N ALA A 70 -1.01 -19.01 3.88
CA ALA A 70 -0.54 -18.55 2.57
C ALA A 70 0.63 -17.58 2.69
N LEU A 71 0.62 -16.69 3.70
CA LEU A 71 1.72 -15.76 3.91
C LEU A 71 3.01 -16.53 4.20
N VAL A 72 2.95 -17.52 5.10
CA VAL A 72 4.12 -18.34 5.46
C VAL A 72 4.64 -19.07 4.22
N PHE A 73 3.76 -19.77 3.51
CA PHE A 73 4.12 -20.52 2.29
C PHE A 73 4.76 -19.62 1.22
N THR A 74 4.09 -18.51 0.89
CA THR A 74 4.56 -17.61 -0.17
C THR A 74 5.86 -16.90 0.21
N THR A 75 6.03 -16.50 1.48
CA THR A 75 7.28 -15.87 1.95
C THR A 75 8.47 -16.81 1.77
N SER A 76 8.39 -18.04 2.29
CA SER A 76 9.48 -19.01 2.17
C SER A 76 9.78 -19.35 0.70
N ARG A 77 8.75 -19.43 -0.15
CA ARG A 77 8.96 -19.71 -1.57
C ARG A 77 9.59 -18.53 -2.31
N LEU A 78 9.19 -17.31 -1.99
CA LEU A 78 9.78 -16.09 -2.57
C LEU A 78 11.24 -15.93 -2.18
N GLU A 79 11.61 -16.19 -0.92
CA GLU A 79 13.01 -16.18 -0.48
C GLU A 79 13.86 -17.21 -1.24
N PHE A 80 13.32 -18.42 -1.42
CA PHE A 80 13.97 -19.43 -2.26
C PHE A 80 14.11 -18.96 -3.72
N LEU A 81 13.07 -18.40 -4.32
CA LEU A 81 13.10 -17.91 -5.69
C LEU A 81 14.07 -16.73 -5.87
N ALA A 82 14.16 -15.84 -4.89
CA ALA A 82 15.09 -14.70 -4.93
C ALA A 82 16.55 -15.14 -5.06
N THR A 83 16.92 -16.31 -4.52
CA THR A 83 18.30 -16.83 -4.62
C THR A 83 18.61 -17.50 -5.96
N HIS A 84 17.59 -17.90 -6.73
CA HIS A 84 17.73 -18.68 -7.98
C HIS A 84 17.21 -17.96 -9.24
N SER A 85 16.73 -16.72 -9.11
CA SER A 85 16.12 -15.96 -10.21
C SER A 85 17.10 -15.00 -10.90
N SER A 86 16.73 -14.53 -12.10
CA SER A 86 17.41 -13.42 -12.77
C SER A 86 17.41 -12.15 -11.90
N SER A 87 18.34 -11.21 -12.16
CA SER A 87 18.45 -9.97 -11.39
C SER A 87 17.13 -9.20 -11.30
N GLN A 88 16.42 -9.04 -12.42
CA GLN A 88 15.16 -8.30 -12.48
C GLN A 88 14.06 -8.94 -11.65
N LEU A 89 13.85 -10.25 -11.79
CA LEU A 89 12.82 -10.95 -11.03
C LEU A 89 13.17 -10.98 -9.54
N ARG A 90 14.45 -11.16 -9.22
CA ARG A 90 14.96 -11.08 -7.84
C ARG A 90 14.71 -9.70 -7.23
N ASP A 91 14.92 -8.62 -7.97
CA ASP A 91 14.67 -7.26 -7.48
C ASP A 91 13.18 -7.02 -7.21
N LYS A 92 12.28 -7.51 -8.09
CA LYS A 92 10.83 -7.49 -7.84
C LYS A 92 10.45 -8.26 -6.58
N ILE A 93 11.00 -9.47 -6.40
CA ILE A 93 10.75 -10.31 -5.23
C ILE A 93 11.25 -9.65 -3.95
N ASN A 94 12.50 -9.17 -3.95
CA ASN A 94 13.10 -8.51 -2.79
C ASN A 94 12.36 -7.24 -2.40
N HIS A 95 11.89 -6.47 -3.39
CA HIS A 95 11.06 -5.29 -3.14
C HIS A 95 9.75 -5.67 -2.45
N ALA A 96 9.01 -6.67 -2.97
CA ALA A 96 7.77 -7.15 -2.35
C ALA A 96 7.98 -7.67 -0.92
N LEU A 97 9.02 -8.48 -0.70
CA LEU A 97 9.37 -9.02 0.62
C LEU A 97 9.72 -7.91 1.64
N LYS A 98 10.38 -6.84 1.18
CA LYS A 98 10.73 -5.69 2.01
C LYS A 98 9.53 -4.78 2.27
N GLN A 99 8.75 -4.52 1.24
CA GLN A 99 7.67 -3.55 1.23
C GLN A 99 6.50 -4.07 0.38
N PRO A 100 5.54 -4.76 1.01
CA PRO A 100 4.33 -5.20 0.32
C PRO A 100 3.56 -4.00 -0.23
N LEU A 101 2.96 -4.15 -1.42
CA LEU A 101 2.19 -3.10 -2.11
C LEU A 101 1.12 -2.49 -1.19
N ARG A 102 0.41 -3.33 -0.43
CA ARG A 102 -0.65 -2.88 0.49
C ARG A 102 -0.17 -1.95 1.59
N LYS A 103 1.11 -2.03 1.95
CA LYS A 103 1.76 -1.23 3.01
C LYS A 103 2.64 -0.11 2.44
N GLY A 104 2.83 -0.07 1.12
CA GLY A 104 3.64 0.92 0.43
C GLY A 104 2.93 2.26 0.25
N ILE A 105 3.71 3.34 0.14
CA ILE A 105 3.16 4.66 -0.19
C ILE A 105 2.91 4.69 -1.70
N PRO A 106 1.67 4.92 -2.19
CA PRO A 106 1.32 4.76 -3.60
C PRO A 106 2.25 5.51 -4.57
N ARG A 107 2.65 6.73 -4.22
CA ARG A 107 3.57 7.54 -5.04
C ARG A 107 4.99 7.00 -5.10
N LEU A 108 5.48 6.38 -4.03
CA LEU A 108 6.80 5.74 -4.04
C LEU A 108 6.76 4.45 -4.83
N GLU A 109 5.73 3.63 -4.60
CA GLU A 109 5.51 2.38 -5.33
C GLU A 109 5.37 2.63 -6.83
N ALA A 110 4.56 3.62 -7.23
CA ALA A 110 4.41 3.99 -8.64
C ALA A 110 5.76 4.40 -9.28
N ARG A 111 6.56 5.19 -8.56
CA ARG A 111 7.87 5.65 -9.07
C ARG A 111 8.84 4.49 -9.26
N HIS A 112 8.84 3.54 -8.33
CA HIS A 112 9.65 2.32 -8.40
C HIS A 112 9.16 1.40 -9.54
N TYR A 113 7.85 1.24 -9.65
CA TYR A 113 7.22 0.36 -10.63
C TYR A 113 7.44 0.78 -12.09
N PHE A 114 7.71 2.06 -12.37
CA PHE A 114 8.03 2.50 -13.74
C PHE A 114 9.19 1.74 -14.38
N SER A 115 10.28 1.50 -13.64
CA SER A 115 11.42 0.75 -14.17
C SER A 115 11.06 -0.73 -14.36
N ILE A 116 10.32 -1.30 -13.41
CA ILE A 116 9.82 -2.68 -13.43
C ILE A 116 8.89 -2.94 -14.63
N TYR A 117 7.97 -2.01 -14.90
CA TYR A 117 7.00 -2.12 -15.98
C TYR A 117 7.66 -1.92 -17.34
N GLN A 118 8.63 -1.01 -17.45
CA GLN A 118 9.36 -0.76 -18.68
C GLN A 118 10.11 -2.00 -19.20
N GLU A 119 10.56 -2.88 -18.30
CA GLU A 119 11.23 -4.14 -18.65
C GLU A 119 10.26 -5.31 -18.87
N ASP A 120 8.96 -5.12 -18.62
CA ASP A 120 7.96 -6.16 -18.79
C ASP A 120 7.67 -6.42 -20.28
N PRO A 121 7.71 -7.67 -20.77
CA PRO A 121 7.37 -7.98 -22.16
C PRO A 121 5.96 -7.56 -22.58
N SER A 122 5.04 -7.42 -21.62
CA SER A 122 3.67 -6.96 -21.85
C SER A 122 3.50 -5.43 -21.68
N CYS A 123 4.59 -4.69 -21.56
CA CYS A 123 4.57 -3.24 -21.37
C CYS A 123 3.88 -2.52 -22.54
N SER A 124 2.84 -1.75 -22.22
CA SER A 124 2.25 -0.78 -23.13
C SER A 124 3.02 0.53 -23.02
N GLU A 125 3.72 0.91 -24.10
CA GLU A 125 4.46 2.18 -24.15
C GLU A 125 3.54 3.39 -23.92
N VAL A 126 2.32 3.34 -24.46
CA VAL A 126 1.30 4.39 -24.26
C VAL A 126 0.96 4.55 -22.77
N LEU A 127 0.71 3.45 -22.07
CA LEU A 127 0.39 3.47 -20.63
C LEU A 127 1.58 3.95 -19.80
N LEU A 128 2.79 3.47 -20.09
CA LEU A 128 4.01 3.88 -19.38
C LEU A 128 4.28 5.38 -19.54
N ASN A 129 4.16 5.90 -20.77
CA ASN A 129 4.37 7.32 -21.05
C ASN A 129 3.29 8.18 -20.38
N PHE A 130 2.02 7.75 -20.43
CA PHE A 130 0.94 8.42 -19.73
C PHE A 130 1.21 8.50 -18.22
N ALA A 131 1.55 7.38 -17.58
CA ALA A 131 1.81 7.33 -16.15
C ALA A 131 3.03 8.19 -15.74
N LYS A 132 4.12 8.19 -16.54
CA LYS A 132 5.28 9.06 -16.31
C LYS A 132 4.93 10.55 -16.44
N LEU A 133 4.13 10.92 -17.44
CA LEU A 133 3.69 12.31 -17.65
C LEU A 133 2.80 12.78 -16.49
N ASP A 134 1.78 12.00 -16.12
CA ASP A 134 0.90 12.30 -14.99
C ASP A 134 1.70 12.47 -13.68
N PHE A 135 2.62 11.54 -13.42
CA PHE A 135 3.49 11.60 -12.24
C PHE A 135 4.29 12.91 -12.17
N ASN A 136 4.83 13.36 -13.31
CA ASN A 136 5.63 14.58 -13.42
C ASN A 136 4.77 15.84 -13.29
N ILE A 137 3.57 15.86 -13.87
CA ILE A 137 2.60 16.96 -13.72
C ILE A 137 2.23 17.14 -12.25
N LEU A 138 1.87 16.05 -11.57
CA LEU A 138 1.59 16.08 -10.13
C LEU A 138 2.83 16.49 -9.33
N GLN A 139 4.02 16.00 -9.67
CA GLN A 139 5.25 16.41 -9.00
C GLN A 139 5.50 17.93 -9.11
N LYS A 140 5.27 18.54 -10.27
CA LYS A 140 5.37 19.99 -10.44
C LYS A 140 4.35 20.75 -9.60
N HIS A 141 3.13 20.23 -9.50
CA HIS A 141 2.12 20.78 -8.61
C HIS A 141 2.55 20.75 -7.14
N HIS A 142 3.04 19.59 -6.67
CA HIS A 142 3.53 19.43 -5.30
C HIS A 142 4.77 20.30 -4.99
N GLN A 143 5.66 20.51 -5.95
CA GLN A 143 6.80 21.43 -5.79
C GLN A 143 6.33 22.89 -5.59
N LYS A 144 5.28 23.31 -6.30
CA LYS A 144 4.69 24.63 -6.11
C LYS A 144 4.06 24.76 -4.72
N GLU A 145 3.28 23.78 -4.29
CA GLU A 145 2.69 23.74 -2.94
C GLU A 145 3.77 23.83 -1.85
N LEU A 146 4.84 23.04 -1.99
CA LEU A 146 5.95 23.04 -1.06
C LEU A 146 6.71 24.39 -1.06
N SER A 147 6.87 25.04 -2.21
CA SER A 147 7.45 26.38 -2.29
C SER A 147 6.63 27.41 -1.50
N ASP A 148 5.30 27.37 -1.63
CA ASP A 148 4.40 28.26 -0.89
C ASP A 148 4.47 28.00 0.62
N ILE A 149 4.49 26.73 1.02
CA ILE A 149 4.55 26.31 2.42
C ILE A 149 5.90 26.69 3.05
N THR A 150 7.00 26.44 2.36
CA THR A 150 8.34 26.79 2.86
C THR A 150 8.53 28.30 2.96
N LYS A 151 7.95 29.09 2.05
CA LYS A 151 7.91 30.55 2.17
C LYS A 151 7.14 30.99 3.42
N TRP A 152 5.93 30.49 3.62
CA TRP A 152 5.13 30.75 4.81
C TRP A 152 5.88 30.38 6.11
N TRP A 153 6.54 29.22 6.13
CA TRP A 153 7.29 28.78 7.30
C TRP A 153 8.49 29.69 7.62
N LYS A 154 9.21 30.14 6.59
CA LYS A 154 10.31 31.10 6.73
C LYS A 154 9.85 32.46 7.26
N GLU A 155 8.68 32.93 6.83
CA GLU A 155 8.11 34.21 7.29
C GLU A 155 7.77 34.21 8.80
N LEU A 156 7.48 33.05 9.39
CA LEU A 156 7.25 32.92 10.84
C LEU A 156 8.56 33.05 11.66
N ASP A 157 9.70 32.74 11.04
CA ASP A 157 11.05 32.78 11.64
C ASP A 157 11.18 31.91 12.91
N PHE A 158 10.39 30.84 13.00
CA PHE A 158 10.39 29.92 14.16
C PHE A 158 11.69 29.16 14.31
N ALA A 159 12.42 28.90 13.22
CA ALA A 159 13.75 28.29 13.30
C ALA A 159 14.72 29.13 14.16
N LYS A 160 14.57 30.46 14.18
CA LYS A 160 15.37 31.34 15.04
C LYS A 160 14.74 31.57 16.41
N LYS A 161 13.40 31.76 16.46
CA LYS A 161 12.67 32.06 17.70
C LYS A 161 12.56 30.86 18.65
N LEU A 162 12.52 29.64 18.09
CA LEU A 162 12.34 28.39 18.81
C LEU A 162 13.50 27.44 18.45
N SER A 163 14.70 27.78 18.90
CA SER A 163 15.93 27.01 18.59
C SER A 163 15.90 25.56 19.08
N PHE A 164 15.01 25.23 20.02
CA PHE A 164 14.78 23.87 20.48
C PHE A 164 13.90 23.04 19.52
N ALA A 165 13.09 23.69 18.68
CA ALA A 165 12.16 23.03 17.79
C ALA A 165 12.86 22.56 16.51
N ARG A 166 12.48 21.38 16.00
CA ARG A 166 13.07 20.84 14.76
C ARG A 166 12.47 21.53 13.54
N ASP A 167 13.32 21.98 12.63
CA ASP A 167 12.90 22.49 11.33
C ASP A 167 12.77 21.33 10.31
N ARG A 168 11.53 20.84 10.14
CA ARG A 168 11.21 19.66 9.30
C ARG A 168 9.97 19.86 8.43
N VAL A 169 9.78 21.09 7.93
CA VAL A 169 8.57 21.44 7.17
C VAL A 169 8.41 20.60 5.89
N VAL A 170 9.53 20.21 5.28
CA VAL A 170 9.55 19.37 4.06
C VAL A 170 9.12 17.94 4.38
N GLU A 171 9.59 17.38 5.49
CA GLU A 171 9.22 16.04 5.96
C GLU A 171 7.75 16.01 6.41
N CYS A 172 7.27 17.05 7.08
CA CYS A 172 5.84 17.19 7.39
C CYS A 172 5.01 17.16 6.10
N TYR A 173 5.39 17.95 5.09
CA TYR A 173 4.70 17.97 3.81
C TYR A 173 4.75 16.59 3.11
N PHE A 174 5.90 15.92 3.13
CA PHE A 174 6.07 14.59 2.56
C PHE A 174 5.09 13.56 3.19
N TRP A 175 4.92 13.58 4.51
CA TRP A 175 3.98 12.68 5.18
C TRP A 175 2.53 12.97 4.81
N ILE A 176 2.14 14.24 4.70
CA ILE A 176 0.79 14.59 4.27
C ILE A 176 0.56 14.22 2.80
N LEU A 177 1.56 14.40 1.95
CA LEU A 177 1.54 13.99 0.55
C LEU A 177 1.41 12.46 0.39
N ALA A 178 1.97 11.68 1.31
CA ALA A 178 1.85 10.23 1.29
C ALA A 178 0.42 9.74 1.51
N VAL A 179 -0.42 10.53 2.19
CA VAL A 179 -1.84 10.21 2.44
C VAL A 179 -2.73 10.66 1.28
N TYR A 180 -2.53 11.88 0.77
CA TYR A 180 -3.36 12.47 -0.29
C TYR A 180 -2.47 13.08 -1.37
N PHE A 181 -2.26 12.38 -2.49
CA PHE A 181 -1.37 12.86 -3.56
C PHE A 181 -2.13 13.40 -4.77
N GLU A 182 -3.43 13.20 -4.82
CA GLU A 182 -4.31 13.62 -5.90
C GLU A 182 -4.44 15.14 -5.88
N ARG A 183 -4.57 15.74 -7.07
CA ARG A 183 -4.57 17.20 -7.24
C ARG A 183 -5.68 17.90 -6.44
N GLU A 184 -6.84 17.27 -6.29
CA GLU A 184 -8.00 17.80 -5.59
C GLU A 184 -7.75 18.10 -4.10
N TYR A 185 -6.83 17.38 -3.46
CA TYR A 185 -6.50 17.56 -2.05
C TYR A 185 -5.44 18.64 -1.78
N ALA A 186 -5.17 19.53 -2.73
CA ALA A 186 -4.18 20.60 -2.59
C ALA A 186 -4.40 21.49 -1.35
N LEU A 187 -5.65 21.88 -1.09
CA LEU A 187 -6.00 22.68 0.08
C LEU A 187 -5.77 21.90 1.37
N THR A 188 -6.21 20.64 1.40
CA THR A 188 -6.03 19.72 2.53
C THR A 188 -4.55 19.51 2.85
N ARG A 189 -3.72 19.23 1.84
CA ARG A 189 -2.27 19.09 2.02
C ARG A 189 -1.65 20.33 2.63
N ARG A 190 -2.01 21.51 2.11
CA ARG A 190 -1.52 22.79 2.61
C ARG A 190 -1.91 23.01 4.08
N MET A 191 -3.19 22.83 4.42
CA MET A 191 -3.69 23.05 5.78
C MET A 191 -3.07 22.06 6.77
N LEU A 192 -3.11 20.76 6.46
CA LEU A 192 -2.55 19.72 7.34
C LEU A 192 -1.05 19.89 7.54
N THR A 193 -0.29 20.27 6.50
CA THR A 193 1.15 20.52 6.66
C THR A 193 1.41 21.65 7.64
N LYS A 194 0.65 22.75 7.55
CA LYS A 194 0.78 23.88 8.48
C LYS A 194 0.44 23.46 9.91
N VAL A 195 -0.70 22.79 10.11
CA VAL A 195 -1.12 22.29 11.42
C VAL A 195 -0.06 21.37 12.02
N THR A 196 0.35 20.33 11.28
CA THR A 196 1.38 19.38 11.72
C THR A 196 2.67 20.08 12.10
N LYS A 197 3.13 21.07 11.31
CA LYS A 197 4.39 21.77 11.62
C LYS A 197 4.26 22.77 12.78
N THR A 198 3.08 23.33 13.03
CA THR A 198 2.86 24.18 14.21
C THR A 198 2.68 23.38 15.50
N THR A 199 2.23 22.12 15.40
CA THR A 199 1.98 21.27 16.57
C THR A 199 3.17 20.39 16.95
N LEU A 200 4.06 20.03 15.99
CA LEU A 200 5.27 19.22 16.18
C LEU A 200 6.57 20.01 16.07
#